data_AF-A0A9E5RFF3-F1
#
_entry.id   AF-A0A9E5RFF3-F1
#
_cell.length_a   1.000
_cell.length_b   1.000
_cell.length_c   1.000
_cell.angle_alpha   90.00
_cell.angle_beta   90.00
_cell.angle_gamma   90.00
#
_symmetry.space_group_name_H-M   'P 1'
#
loop_
_entity.id
_entity.type
_entity.pdbx_description
1 polymer ?
#
loop_
_entity_poly.entity_id
_entity_poly.type
_entity_poly.pdbx_seq_one_letter_code
_entity_poly.pdbx_strand_id
1 'polypeptide(L)'
;MWRSLGSITPTLTWQLFNLPTFSDTFRVTYGGNVAGANTFAYLRQYLSSDVVTKSIRLYPKTQQEVIELPIPLSLRDTGQVLCYLGAMKFPARRFRYQLPDTNWTLTIEEWL
;
A
#
# COMPACT_ATOMS: atom_id res chain seq x y z
N MET A 1 -6.50 -7.17 -16.69
CA MET A 1 -6.12 -8.43 -15.97
C MET A 1 -5.32 -8.05 -14.73
N TRP A 2 -5.40 -8.77 -13.61
CA TRP A 2 -4.61 -8.44 -12.40
C TRP A 2 -3.18 -8.97 -12.51
N ARG A 3 -2.18 -8.11 -12.27
CA ARG A 3 -0.74 -8.46 -12.21
C ARG A 3 -0.18 -8.17 -10.82
N SER A 4 0.47 -9.14 -10.19
CA SER A 4 1.10 -8.96 -8.88
C SER A 4 2.33 -8.05 -8.95
N LEU A 5 2.37 -7.05 -8.05
CA LEU A 5 3.54 -6.20 -7.80
C LEU A 5 4.43 -6.75 -6.69
N GLY A 6 3.90 -7.65 -5.86
CA GLY A 6 4.63 -8.29 -4.77
C GLY A 6 3.82 -8.37 -3.48
N SER A 7 4.46 -8.94 -2.46
CA SER A 7 3.90 -9.08 -1.12
C SER A 7 4.92 -8.61 -0.10
N ILE A 8 4.46 -7.89 0.93
CA ILE A 8 5.30 -7.39 2.01
C ILE A 8 4.63 -7.64 3.37
N THR A 9 5.44 -7.64 4.43
CA THR A 9 4.96 -7.61 5.81
C THR A 9 5.19 -6.21 6.36
N PRO A 10 4.16 -5.34 6.42
CA PRO A 10 4.35 -3.95 6.79
C PRO A 10 5.03 -3.80 8.16
N THR A 11 6.10 -3.03 8.20
CA THR A 11 6.86 -2.69 9.41
C THR A 11 6.85 -1.18 9.65
N LEU A 12 7.52 -0.69 10.70
CA LEU A 12 7.70 0.76 10.94
C LEU A 12 8.69 1.42 9.94
N THR A 13 9.15 0.68 8.93
CA THR A 13 9.99 1.17 7.84
C THR A 13 9.23 1.07 6.52
N TRP A 14 9.46 2.01 5.60
CA TRP A 14 8.86 1.96 4.27
C TRP A 14 9.40 0.75 3.51
N GLN A 15 8.50 -0.11 3.06
CA GLN A 15 8.80 -1.22 2.16
C GLN A 15 8.22 -0.93 0.79
N LEU A 16 9.04 -1.06 -0.25
CA LEU A 16 8.67 -0.76 -1.63
C LEU A 16 8.19 -2.02 -2.35
N PHE A 17 7.16 -1.89 -3.17
CA PHE A 17 6.75 -2.90 -4.14
C PHE A 17 7.51 -2.71 -5.47
N ASN A 18 7.45 -3.72 -6.34
CA ASN A 18 7.95 -3.58 -7.70
C ASN A 18 7.28 -2.38 -8.38
N LEU A 19 8.04 -1.71 -9.26
CA LEU A 19 7.56 -0.58 -10.04
C LEU A 19 6.30 -1.02 -10.83
N PRO A 20 5.13 -0.39 -10.62
CA PRO A 20 3.94 -0.64 -11.42
C PRO A 20 4.19 -0.14 -12.84
N THR A 21 3.45 -0.70 -13.80
CA THR A 21 3.65 -0.34 -15.20
C THR A 21 3.12 1.07 -15.44
N PHE A 22 1.80 1.28 -15.32
CA PHE A 22 1.13 2.58 -15.49
C PHE A 22 -0.29 2.57 -14.88
N SER A 23 -0.59 1.63 -13.97
CA SER A 23 -1.95 1.47 -13.46
C SER A 23 -2.29 2.49 -12.38
N ASP A 24 -3.53 2.99 -12.43
CA ASP A 24 -4.13 3.82 -11.38
C ASP A 24 -5.00 2.98 -10.43
N THR A 25 -5.30 1.72 -10.78
CA THR A 25 -6.21 0.82 -10.06
C THR A 25 -5.44 -0.35 -9.51
N PHE A 26 -5.48 -0.49 -8.18
CA PHE A 26 -4.78 -1.55 -7.47
C PHE A 26 -5.77 -2.40 -6.68
N ARG A 27 -5.48 -3.69 -6.58
CA ARG A 27 -6.15 -4.61 -5.67
C ARG A 27 -5.20 -4.97 -4.55
N VAL A 28 -5.69 -4.83 -3.33
CA VAL A 28 -4.98 -5.17 -2.11
C VAL A 28 -5.60 -6.45 -1.56
N THR A 29 -4.75 -7.46 -1.33
CA THR A 29 -5.10 -8.70 -0.65
C THR A 29 -4.36 -8.77 0.67
N TYR A 30 -5.10 -8.93 1.75
CA TYR A 30 -4.55 -9.08 3.09
C TYR A 30 -4.32 -10.57 3.40
N GLY A 31 -3.12 -10.90 3.92
CA GLY A 31 -2.76 -12.26 4.31
C GLY A 31 -2.38 -12.37 5.78
N GLY A 32 -2.23 -13.60 6.27
CA GLY A 32 -1.92 -13.87 7.68
C GLY A 32 -3.14 -13.75 8.60
N ASN A 33 -2.90 -13.65 9.91
CA ASN A 33 -3.99 -13.52 10.88
C ASN A 33 -4.42 -12.05 10.96
N VAL A 34 -5.43 -11.67 10.18
CA VAL A 34 -5.97 -10.30 10.16
C VAL A 34 -7.05 -10.06 11.23
N ALA A 35 -7.58 -11.12 11.82
CA ALA A 35 -8.65 -11.01 12.82
C ALA A 35 -8.10 -10.33 14.09
N GLY A 36 -8.71 -9.20 14.48
CA GLY A 36 -8.29 -8.46 15.66
C GLY A 36 -7.00 -7.65 15.50
N ALA A 37 -6.51 -7.45 14.27
CA ALA A 37 -5.37 -6.58 14.02
C ALA A 37 -5.68 -5.15 14.48
N ASN A 38 -4.86 -4.61 15.38
CA ASN A 38 -5.00 -3.25 15.92
C ASN A 38 -4.03 -2.27 15.27
N THR A 39 -3.66 -2.56 14.02
CA THR A 39 -2.75 -1.77 13.21
C THR A 39 -3.38 -1.36 11.90
N PHE A 40 -2.75 -0.40 11.26
CA PHE A 40 -3.05 -0.02 9.89
C PHE A 40 -1.74 0.14 9.13
N ALA A 41 -1.79 0.00 7.81
CA ALA A 41 -0.69 0.42 6.95
C ALA A 41 -1.05 1.71 6.22
N TYR A 42 -0.05 2.54 5.95
CA TYR A 42 -0.18 3.50 4.86
C TYR A 42 0.30 2.84 3.59
N LEU A 43 -0.46 2.97 2.50
CA LEU A 43 0.02 2.78 1.15
C LEU A 43 0.23 4.14 0.52
N ARG A 44 1.39 4.36 -0.08
CA ARG A 44 1.79 5.64 -0.62
C ARG A 44 2.30 5.49 -2.04
N GLN A 45 1.86 6.39 -2.91
CA GLN A 45 2.39 6.54 -4.25
C GLN A 45 3.46 7.64 -4.24
N TYR A 46 4.67 7.28 -4.65
CA TYR A 46 5.76 8.20 -4.91
C TYR A 46 5.80 8.54 -6.40
N LEU A 47 6.30 9.72 -6.72
CA LEU A 47 6.53 10.25 -8.05
C LEU A 47 7.95 10.81 -8.08
N SER A 48 8.77 10.34 -9.02
CA SER A 48 10.16 10.77 -9.15
C SER A 48 10.92 10.60 -7.81
N SER A 49 11.95 11.41 -7.59
CA SER A 49 12.92 11.29 -6.50
C SER A 49 12.41 11.49 -5.08
N ASP A 50 11.14 11.84 -4.82
CA ASP A 50 10.52 11.83 -3.46
C ASP A 50 9.10 12.43 -3.37
N VAL A 51 8.49 12.86 -4.49
CA VAL A 51 7.20 13.57 -4.41
C VAL A 51 6.08 12.58 -4.11
N VAL A 52 5.38 12.80 -3.00
CA VAL A 52 4.23 11.97 -2.63
C VAL A 52 2.96 12.59 -3.19
N THR A 53 2.35 11.93 -4.18
CA THR A 53 1.12 12.42 -4.83
C THR A 53 -0.12 12.06 -4.01
N LYS A 54 -0.16 10.82 -3.50
CA LYS A 54 -1.30 10.30 -2.76
C LYS A 54 -0.88 9.25 -1.74
N SER A 55 -1.57 9.23 -0.61
CA SER A 55 -1.46 8.15 0.37
C SER A 55 -2.84 7.73 0.84
N ILE A 56 -3.04 6.44 1.01
CA ILE A 56 -4.26 5.85 1.55
C ILE A 56 -3.91 5.04 2.80
N ARG A 57 -4.81 5.07 3.79
CA ARG A 57 -4.68 4.22 4.96
C ARG A 57 -5.43 2.93 4.71
N LEU A 58 -4.73 1.81 4.85
CA LEU A 58 -5.23 0.45 4.73
C LEU A 58 -5.40 -0.16 6.11
N TYR A 59 -6.57 -0.74 6.36
CA TYR A 59 -6.84 -1.48 7.59
C TYR A 59 -6.93 -2.96 7.24
N PRO A 60 -6.27 -3.86 7.99
CA PRO A 60 -6.35 -5.30 7.74
C PRO A 60 -7.80 -5.77 7.78
N LYS A 61 -8.21 -6.45 6.71
CA LYS A 61 -9.57 -7.02 6.56
C LYS A 61 -9.44 -8.42 5.99
N THR A 62 -10.44 -9.27 6.21
CA THR A 62 -10.49 -10.63 5.63
C THR A 62 -10.77 -10.63 4.13
N GLN A 63 -11.30 -9.54 3.60
CA GLN A 63 -11.69 -9.39 2.20
C GLN A 63 -10.64 -8.61 1.41
N GLN A 64 -10.60 -8.83 0.10
CA GLN A 64 -9.81 -8.03 -0.82
C GLN A 64 -10.42 -6.62 -0.96
N GLU A 65 -9.58 -5.63 -1.19
CA GLU A 65 -9.98 -4.23 -1.34
C GLU A 65 -9.41 -3.68 -2.65
N VAL A 66 -10.28 -3.14 -3.51
CA VAL A 66 -9.86 -2.43 -4.72
C VAL A 66 -9.76 -0.95 -4.41
N ILE A 67 -8.64 -0.34 -4.78
CA ILE A 67 -8.33 1.05 -4.49
C ILE A 67 -7.86 1.75 -5.77
N GLU A 68 -8.09 3.06 -5.82
CA GLU A 68 -7.65 3.90 -6.92
C GLU A 68 -6.70 4.99 -6.42
N LEU A 69 -5.50 4.99 -7.00
CA LEU A 69 -4.44 5.97 -6.77
C LEU A 69 -4.12 6.66 -8.10
N PRO A 70 -4.99 7.59 -8.56
CA PRO A 70 -4.85 8.22 -9.86
C PRO A 70 -3.59 9.08 -9.92
N ILE A 71 -2.83 8.92 -11.00
CA ILE A 71 -1.72 9.80 -11.33
C ILE A 71 -2.29 11.12 -11.89
N PRO A 72 -1.93 12.29 -11.33
CA PRO A 72 -2.36 13.58 -11.87
C PRO A 72 -1.98 13.75 -13.36
N LEU A 73 -2.89 14.29 -14.18
CA LEU A 73 -2.71 14.42 -15.63
C LEU A 73 -1.44 15.20 -16.00
N SER A 74 -1.15 16.30 -15.28
CA SER A 74 0.06 17.10 -15.49
C SER A 74 1.37 16.32 -15.36
N LEU A 75 1.37 15.22 -14.59
CA LEU A 75 2.52 14.35 -14.39
C LEU A 75 2.61 13.22 -15.42
N ARG A 76 1.45 12.75 -15.90
CA ARG A 76 1.36 11.80 -17.02
C ARG A 76 1.86 12.45 -18.31
N ASP A 77 1.44 13.69 -18.58
CA ASP A 77 1.77 14.43 -19.81
C ASP A 77 3.26 14.79 -19.91
N THR A 78 3.96 14.91 -18.77
CA THR A 78 5.39 15.25 -18.70
C THR A 78 6.31 14.02 -18.75
N GLY A 79 5.76 12.80 -18.85
CA GLY A 79 6.54 11.56 -18.91
C GLY A 79 7.29 11.21 -17.62
N GLN A 80 7.00 11.90 -16.51
CA GLN A 80 7.64 11.71 -15.21
C GLN A 80 6.95 10.59 -14.42
N VAL A 81 6.93 9.36 -14.94
CA VAL A 81 6.25 8.25 -14.25
C VAL A 81 7.26 7.21 -13.78
N LEU A 82 7.96 7.53 -12.70
CA LEU A 82 8.49 6.51 -11.79
C LEU A 82 7.59 6.49 -10.56
N CYS A 83 6.70 5.50 -10.51
CA CYS A 83 5.78 5.31 -9.39
C CYS A 83 6.32 4.22 -8.47
N TYR A 84 6.59 4.52 -7.20
CA TYR A 84 6.81 3.47 -6.21
C TYR A 84 5.58 3.39 -5.32
N LEU A 85 5.14 2.16 -5.01
CA LEU A 85 4.22 1.93 -3.91
C LEU A 85 5.04 1.57 -2.68
N GLY A 86 4.82 2.31 -1.59
CA GLY A 86 5.43 2.03 -0.30
C GLY A 86 4.36 1.68 0.72
N ALA A 87 4.61 0.69 1.58
CA ALA A 87 3.81 0.51 2.79
C ALA A 87 4.60 0.55 4.10
N MET A 88 3.93 1.05 5.14
CA MET A 88 4.44 1.14 6.51
C MET A 88 3.31 0.91 7.51
N LYS A 89 3.53 0.07 8.52
CA LYS A 89 2.59 -0.25 9.60
C LYS A 89 2.69 0.76 10.74
N PHE A 90 1.56 1.12 11.34
CA PHE A 90 1.48 1.91 12.56
C PHE A 90 0.50 1.29 13.55
N PRO A 91 0.77 1.39 14.87
CA PRO A 91 -0.22 1.05 15.91
C PRO A 91 -1.43 2.00 15.82
N ALA A 92 -2.64 1.46 15.99
CA ALA A 92 -3.81 2.30 16.21
C ALA A 92 -3.63 3.06 17.53
N ARG A 93 -3.63 4.40 17.46
CA ARG A 93 -3.25 5.37 18.51
C ARG A 93 -3.89 5.18 19.91
N ARG A 94 -4.81 4.24 20.12
CA ARG A 94 -5.56 4.10 21.38
C ARG A 94 -4.91 3.20 22.43
N PHE A 95 -3.88 2.43 22.10
CA PHE A 95 -3.27 1.53 23.09
C PHE A 95 -1.80 1.93 23.35
N ARG A 96 -1.58 2.57 24.51
CA ARG A 96 -0.23 2.83 25.09
C ARG A 96 0.49 1.54 25.52
N TYR A 97 -0.15 0.40 25.36
CA TYR A 97 0.41 -0.90 25.69
C TYR A 97 0.64 -1.68 24.40
N GLN A 98 1.86 -2.18 24.24
CA GLN A 98 2.25 -3.16 23.22
C GLN A 98 1.41 -4.42 23.38
N LEU A 99 0.17 -4.41 22.88
CA LEU A 99 -0.52 -5.66 22.62
C LEU A 99 0.28 -6.40 21.55
N PRO A 100 0.46 -7.73 21.67
CA PRO A 100 1.02 -8.53 20.59
C PRO A 100 0.14 -8.30 19.36
N ASP A 101 0.66 -7.55 18.40
CA ASP A 101 -0.03 -7.26 17.16
C ASP A 101 0.17 -8.43 16.21
N THR A 102 -0.89 -8.72 15.46
CA THR A 102 -0.88 -9.84 14.56
C THR A 102 0.05 -9.59 13.38
N ASN A 103 0.81 -10.62 12.98
CA ASN A 103 1.57 -10.57 11.75
C ASN A 103 0.61 -10.80 10.58
N TRP A 104 0.34 -9.73 9.84
CA TRP A 104 -0.43 -9.74 8.60
C TRP A 104 0.42 -9.18 7.46
N THR A 105 0.13 -9.64 6.24
CA THR A 105 0.86 -9.27 5.03
C THR A 105 -0.05 -8.52 4.06
N LEU A 106 0.58 -7.76 3.17
CA LEU A 106 -0.07 -7.06 2.07
C LEU A 106 0.48 -7.56 0.76
N THR A 107 -0.41 -8.09 -0.09
CA THR A 107 -0.11 -8.33 -1.49
C THR A 107 -0.81 -7.27 -2.32
N ILE A 108 -0.08 -6.63 -3.24
CA ILE A 108 -0.63 -5.63 -4.14
C ILE A 108 -0.55 -6.13 -5.56
N GLU A 109 -1.65 -5.96 -6.28
CA GLU A 109 -1.79 -6.25 -7.69
C GLU A 109 -2.26 -5.00 -8.41
N GLU A 110 -1.82 -4.80 -9.64
CA GLU A 110 -2.28 -3.71 -10.51
C GLU A 110 -3.19 -4.25 -11.61
N TRP A 111 -4.13 -3.42 -12.08
CA TRP A 111 -4.93 -3.76 -13.24
C TRP A 111 -4.21 -3.32 -14.53
N LEU A 112 -3.92 -4.28 -15.40
CA LEU A 112 -3.47 -4.06 -16.79
C LEU A 112 -4.64 -3.85 -17.73
#